data_AF-A0A842TPD8-F1
#
_entry.id   AF-A0A842TPD8-F1
#
_cell.length_a   1.000
_cell.length_b   1.000
_cell.length_c   1.000
_cell.angle_alpha   90.00
_cell.angle_beta   90.00
_cell.angle_gamma   90.00
#
_symmetry.space_group_name_H-M   'P 1'
#
loop_
_entity.id
_entity.type
_entity.pdbx_description
1 polymer ?
#
loop_
_entity_poly.entity_id
_entity_poly.type
_entity_poly.pdbx_seq_one_letter_code
_entity_poly.pdbx_strand_id
1 'polypeptide(L)'
;MTNKKQTEHMYVFGVYFCSCKTLIIWYPDTKKFPNMDYFPDSIECPNCKKSIGPSEKLRINPERDLVSEFIRISSSYDFKHMLMVDESHVHFSWTRPNEMN
;
A
#
# COMPACT_ATOMS: atom_id res chain seq x y z
N MET A 1 17.21 -24.76 -25.91
CA MET A 1 16.31 -23.68 -26.34
C MET A 1 15.86 -22.92 -25.09
N THR A 2 16.35 -21.70 -24.94
CA THR A 2 16.13 -20.84 -23.77
C THR A 2 14.74 -20.22 -23.88
N ASN A 3 13.73 -20.83 -23.26
CA ASN A 3 12.43 -20.19 -23.10
C ASN A 3 12.54 -19.13 -22.00
N LYS A 4 12.83 -17.89 -22.40
CA LYS A 4 12.77 -16.72 -21.53
C LYS A 4 11.49 -15.93 -21.81
N LYS A 5 10.92 -15.44 -20.69
CA LYS A 5 9.89 -14.40 -20.54
C LYS A 5 8.43 -14.88 -20.51
N GLN A 6 8.07 -15.56 -19.43
CA GLN A 6 6.81 -15.21 -18.79
C GLN A 6 7.01 -13.85 -18.11
N THR A 7 6.20 -12.88 -18.55
CA THR A 7 6.07 -11.52 -18.03
C THR A 7 6.14 -11.50 -16.50
N GLU A 8 7.14 -10.81 -15.94
CA GLU A 8 7.28 -10.59 -14.50
C GLU A 8 6.07 -9.80 -13.99
N HIS A 9 5.12 -10.50 -13.36
CA HIS A 9 4.00 -9.89 -12.67
C HIS A 9 4.51 -9.15 -11.43
N MET A 10 4.84 -7.87 -11.55
CA MET A 10 5.20 -7.05 -10.40
C MET A 10 3.96 -6.75 -9.55
N TYR A 11 4.12 -6.81 -8.23
CA TYR A 11 3.14 -6.30 -7.30
C TYR A 11 3.25 -4.77 -7.23
N VAL A 12 2.11 -4.09 -7.29
CA VAL A 12 2.05 -2.63 -7.29
C VAL A 12 1.49 -2.15 -5.97
N PHE A 13 2.19 -1.25 -5.27
CA PHE A 13 1.74 -0.68 -4.00
C PHE A 13 1.87 0.84 -3.97
N GLY A 14 0.79 1.54 -3.64
CA GLY A 14 0.84 2.96 -3.32
C GLY A 14 0.87 3.16 -1.80
N VAL A 15 1.77 3.99 -1.29
CA VAL A 15 1.83 4.35 0.14
C VAL A 15 1.33 5.77 0.30
N TYR A 16 0.35 5.99 1.16
CA TYR A 16 -0.24 7.29 1.41
C TYR A 16 -0.21 7.56 2.91
N PHE A 17 0.53 8.58 3.32
CA PHE A 17 0.67 8.93 4.72
C PHE A 17 0.01 10.26 5.04
N CYS A 18 -0.99 10.21 5.92
CA CYS A 18 -1.74 11.39 6.34
C CYS A 18 -1.10 12.04 7.58
N SER A 19 -1.19 13.37 7.67
CA SER A 19 -0.72 14.14 8.82
C SER A 19 -1.38 13.75 10.16
N CYS A 20 -2.55 13.10 10.14
CA CYS A 20 -3.21 12.55 11.33
C CYS A 20 -2.64 11.19 11.78
N LYS A 21 -1.47 10.80 11.26
CA LYS A 21 -0.77 9.55 11.56
C LYS A 21 -1.52 8.32 11.06
N THR A 22 -2.23 8.44 9.93
CA THR A 22 -2.84 7.30 9.23
C THR A 22 -2.00 6.94 8.02
N LEU A 23 -1.50 5.71 7.98
CA LEU A 23 -0.81 5.10 6.84
C LEU A 23 -1.80 4.26 6.04
N ILE A 24 -1.87 4.45 4.73
CA ILE A 24 -2.68 3.64 3.82
C ILE A 24 -1.74 3.01 2.80
N ILE A 25 -1.79 1.69 2.71
CA ILE A 25 -1.07 0.88 1.73
C ILE A 25 -2.11 0.40 0.73
N TRP A 26 -2.15 1.07 -0.42
CA TRP A 26 -2.99 0.76 -1.56
C TRP A 26 -2.37 -0.39 -2.36
N TYR A 27 -3.13 -1.46 -2.55
CA TYR A 27 -2.70 -2.68 -3.25
C TYR A 27 -3.80 -3.11 -4.24
N PRO A 28 -3.83 -2.54 -5.46
CA PRO A 28 -4.89 -2.81 -6.42
C PRO A 28 -4.72 -4.18 -7.08
N ASP A 29 -5.84 -4.85 -7.38
CA ASP A 29 -5.81 -6.09 -8.16
C ASP A 29 -5.57 -5.78 -9.65
N THR A 30 -4.29 -5.73 -10.02
CA THR A 30 -3.84 -5.46 -11.40
C THR A 30 -4.31 -6.50 -12.42
N LYS A 31 -4.67 -7.72 -11.99
CA LYS A 31 -5.19 -8.77 -12.89
C LYS A 31 -6.67 -8.57 -13.17
N LYS A 32 -7.43 -8.24 -12.13
CA LYS A 32 -8.87 -7.99 -12.25
C LYS A 32 -9.17 -6.66 -12.94
N PHE A 33 -8.31 -5.66 -12.75
CA PHE A 33 -8.51 -4.31 -13.27
C PHE A 33 -7.27 -3.79 -14.02
N PRO A 34 -7.00 -4.27 -15.25
CA PRO A 34 -5.79 -3.94 -15.99
C PRO A 34 -5.69 -2.48 -16.46
N ASN A 35 -6.82 -1.76 -16.51
CA ASN A 35 -6.88 -0.37 -16.99
C ASN A 35 -7.08 0.66 -15.86
N MET A 36 -7.02 0.23 -14.60
CA MET A 36 -7.14 1.15 -13.47
C MET A 36 -5.86 1.95 -13.28
N ASP A 37 -5.98 3.19 -12.80
CA ASP A 37 -4.83 3.87 -12.24
C ASP A 37 -4.36 3.14 -10.97
N TYR A 38 -3.19 2.49 -11.07
CA TYR A 38 -2.63 1.74 -9.96
C TYR A 38 -2.11 2.63 -8.82
N PHE A 39 -1.96 3.93 -9.06
CA PHE A 39 -1.49 4.89 -8.07
C PHE A 39 -2.34 6.17 -8.11
N PRO A 40 -3.58 6.11 -7.60
CA PRO A 40 -4.48 7.25 -7.63
C PRO A 40 -3.79 8.51 -7.10
N ASP A 41 -3.97 9.64 -7.81
CA ASP A 41 -3.34 10.91 -7.46
C ASP A 41 -3.69 11.38 -6.04
N SER A 42 -4.84 10.96 -5.53
CA SER A 42 -5.19 11.11 -4.12
C SER A 42 -6.14 10.05 -3.59
N ILE A 43 -6.09 9.83 -2.28
CA ILE A 43 -7.02 8.99 -1.51
C ILE A 43 -7.61 9.83 -0.38
N GLU A 44 -8.88 9.62 -0.01
CA GLU A 44 -9.44 10.23 1.20
C GLU A 44 -8.98 9.48 2.45
N CYS A 45 -8.35 10.17 3.40
CA CYS A 45 -8.01 9.59 4.69
C CYS A 45 -9.30 9.26 5.48
N PRO A 46 -9.53 8.00 5.87
CA PRO A 46 -10.79 7.62 6.54
C PRO A 46 -10.93 8.23 7.94
N ASN A 47 -9.80 8.56 8.59
CA ASN A 47 -9.79 9.11 9.94
C ASN A 47 -10.07 10.62 9.99
N CYS A 48 -9.46 11.40 9.10
CA CYS A 48 -9.57 12.87 9.12
C CYS A 48 -10.20 13.49 7.88
N LYS A 49 -10.61 12.68 6.90
CA LYS A 49 -11.33 13.09 5.68
C LYS A 49 -10.55 14.00 4.74
N LYS A 50 -9.26 14.21 4.97
CA LYS A 50 -8.38 14.95 4.07
C LYS A 50 -8.01 14.08 2.87
N SER A 51 -8.01 14.69 1.69
CA SER A 51 -7.38 14.11 0.50
C SER A 51 -5.85 14.09 0.70
N ILE A 52 -5.25 12.92 0.49
CA ILE A 52 -3.81 12.68 0.63
C ILE A 52 -3.24 12.15 -0.67
N GLY A 53 -2.14 12.74 -1.13
CA GLY A 53 -1.38 12.24 -2.28
C GLY A 53 -0.46 11.07 -1.92
N PRO A 54 0.07 10.35 -2.92
CA PRO A 54 0.99 9.25 -2.70
C PRO A 54 2.30 9.76 -2.11
N SER A 55 2.72 9.17 -0.99
CA SER A 55 4.05 9.35 -0.38
C SER A 55 5.10 8.49 -1.10
N GLU A 56 4.74 7.25 -1.47
CA GLU A 56 5.60 6.37 -2.28
C GLU A 56 4.79 5.59 -3.32
N LYS A 57 5.40 5.30 -4.47
CA LYS A 57 4.87 4.43 -5.51
C LYS A 57 5.84 3.26 -5.69
N LEU A 58 5.44 2.06 -5.26
CA LEU A 58 6.31 0.89 -5.20
C LEU A 58 5.91 -0.15 -6.23
N ARG A 59 6.92 -0.80 -6.81
CA ARG A 59 6.80 -1.98 -7.68
C ARG A 59 7.70 -3.06 -7.12
N ILE A 60 7.10 -4.12 -6.60
CA ILE A 60 7.82 -5.19 -5.90
C ILE A 60 7.86 -6.43 -6.80
N ASN A 61 9.06 -6.94 -7.02
CA ASN A 61 9.25 -8.18 -7.76
C ASN A 61 8.63 -9.34 -6.97
N PRO A 62 7.84 -10.23 -7.60
CA PRO A 62 7.21 -11.37 -6.93
C PRO A 62 8.19 -12.36 -6.28
N GLU A 63 9.47 -12.33 -6.65
CA GLU A 63 10.53 -13.13 -6.01
C GLU A 63 10.90 -12.61 -4.61
N ARG A 64 10.49 -11.39 -4.24
CA ARG A 64 10.73 -10.80 -2.91
C ARG A 64 9.57 -11.12 -1.98
N ASP A 65 9.88 -11.36 -0.71
CA ASP A 65 8.86 -11.56 0.31
C ASP A 65 8.07 -10.26 0.57
N LEU A 66 6.79 -10.28 0.19
CA LEU A 66 5.86 -9.17 0.36
C LEU A 66 5.68 -8.77 1.82
N VAL A 67 5.69 -9.74 2.74
CA VAL A 67 5.50 -9.47 4.17
C VAL A 67 6.67 -8.66 4.70
N SER A 68 7.89 -9.07 4.36
CA SER A 68 9.11 -8.36 4.73
C SER A 68 9.14 -6.93 4.17
N GLU A 69 8.75 -6.72 2.91
CA GLU A 69 8.65 -5.38 2.33
C GLU A 69 7.58 -4.53 3.02
N PHE A 70 6.42 -5.10 3.33
CA PHE A 70 5.36 -4.40 4.05
C PHE A 70 5.80 -3.95 5.45
N ILE A 71 6.51 -4.82 6.19
CA ILE A 71 7.09 -4.48 7.50
C ILE A 71 8.13 -3.37 7.36
N ARG A 72 9.02 -3.46 6.36
CA ARG A 72 10.04 -2.43 6.07
C ARG A 72 9.39 -1.08 5.76
N ILE A 73 8.36 -1.05 4.93
CA ILE A 73 7.65 0.19 4.58
C ILE A 73 6.97 0.76 5.81
N SER A 74 6.12 -0.03 6.47
CA SER A 74 5.34 0.44 7.62
C SER A 74 6.22 0.92 8.79
N SER A 75 7.35 0.27 9.06
CA SER A 75 8.30 0.69 10.10
C SER A 75 8.99 2.03 9.81
N SER A 76 9.04 2.49 8.56
CA SER A 76 9.60 3.80 8.21
C SER A 76 8.66 4.98 8.49
N TYR A 77 7.38 4.70 8.77
CA TYR A 77 6.38 5.73 9.08
C TYR A 77 6.01 5.72 10.56
N ASP A 78 5.95 6.93 11.13
CA ASP A 78 5.38 7.15 12.46
C ASP A 78 3.85 7.23 12.36
N PHE A 79 3.19 6.07 12.25
CA PHE A 79 1.73 5.98 12.16
C PHE A 79 1.10 5.51 13.47
N LYS A 80 -0.14 5.97 13.71
CA LYS A 80 -1.05 5.45 14.73
C LYS A 80 -1.98 4.39 14.15
N HIS A 81 -2.52 4.64 12.96
CA HIS A 81 -3.41 3.72 12.24
C HIS A 81 -2.77 3.34 10.90
N MET A 82 -2.86 2.07 10.52
CA MET A 82 -2.43 1.57 9.23
C MET A 82 -3.54 0.75 8.59
N LEU A 83 -3.78 0.98 7.31
CA LEU A 83 -4.78 0.27 6.51
C LEU A 83 -4.10 -0.30 5.28
N MET A 84 -4.40 -1.55 4.93
CA MET A 84 -4.10 -2.11 3.63
C MET A 84 -5.41 -2.27 2.88
N VAL A 85 -5.52 -1.63 1.72
CA VAL A 85 -6.79 -1.47 1.00
C VAL A 85 -6.60 -1.69 -0.49
N ASP A 86 -7.67 -2.10 -1.15
CA ASP A 86 -7.80 -2.11 -2.61
C ASP A 86 -9.01 -1.27 -3.05
N GLU A 87 -9.40 -1.38 -4.31
CA GLU A 87 -10.54 -0.68 -4.90
C GLU A 87 -11.90 -0.92 -4.25
N SER A 88 -12.05 -1.94 -3.41
CA SER A 88 -13.35 -2.35 -2.87
C SER A 88 -13.31 -2.76 -1.40
N HIS A 89 -12.13 -3.04 -0.82
CA HIS A 89 -12.01 -3.65 0.49
C HIS A 89 -10.87 -3.06 1.31
N VAL A 90 -11.05 -3.13 2.64
CA VAL A 90 -9.96 -3.05 3.61
C VAL A 90 -9.53 -4.48 3.93
N HIS A 91 -8.37 -4.89 3.44
CA HIS A 91 -7.80 -6.23 3.68
C HIS A 91 -7.26 -6.36 5.10
N PHE A 92 -6.65 -5.29 5.59
CA PHE A 92 -6.00 -5.28 6.87
C PHE A 92 -6.10 -3.91 7.52
N SER A 93 -6.27 -3.91 8.84
CA SER A 93 -6.31 -2.71 9.66
C SER A 93 -5.51 -2.98 10.92
N TRP A 94 -4.57 -2.08 11.23
CA TRP A 94 -3.84 -2.12 12.48
C TRP A 94 -3.83 -0.75 13.13
N THR A 95 -4.01 -0.73 14.44
CA THR A 95 -3.81 0.45 15.26
C THR A 95 -2.70 0.13 16.24
N ARG A 96 -1.64 0.94 16.26
CA ARG A 96 -0.60 0.77 17.27
C ARG A 96 -1.23 0.95 18.65
N PRO A 97 -0.98 0.05 19.61
CA PRO A 97 -1.39 0.30 20.98
C PRO A 97 -0.78 1.64 21.41
N ASN A 98 -1.59 2.52 22.02
CA ASN A 98 -1.03 3.73 22.62
C ASN A 98 0.09 3.29 23.55
N GLU A 99 1.29 3.85 23.39
CA GLU A 99 2.31 3.75 24.42
C GLU A 99 1.67 4.33 25.69
N MET A 100 1.27 3.45 26.62
CA MET A 100 0.84 3.85 27.95
C MET A 100 2.10 4.37 28.63
N ASN A 101 2.33 5.69 28.52
CA ASN A 101 3.18 6.43 29.44
C ASN A 101 2.53 6.44 30.82
#